data_AF-A0A2G4GTV7-F1
#
_entry.id   AF-A0A2G4GTV7-F1
#
_cell.length_a   1.000
_cell.length_b   1.000
_cell.length_c   1.000
_cell.angle_alpha   90.00
_cell.angle_beta   90.00
_cell.angle_gamma   90.00
#
_symmetry.space_group_name_H-M   'P 1'
#
loop_
_entity.id
_entity.type
_entity.pdbx_description
1 polymer ?
#
loop_
_entity_poly.entity_id
_entity_poly.type
_entity_poly.pdbx_seq_one_letter_code
_entity_poly.pdbx_strand_id
1 'polypeptide(L)'
;MRHPFGFLYCKGLKLFRICLGLSMVFIIACSSEDGNSDTKLGQMNAMSDSMWSKHKAVTSKFRFKLDVIKDRQNYMKWFLKNLKFEDGSKLTEVEKSDAIRYEAVYRVYREISENYTHTVLIAEELFYEIKGLEKQLKKGVYGDGEDVEKLNIFKKEYASVEKKLSEAAVNAAFIDKQLTGVEPGFQTLHPKMEVIAERFKFVPE
;
A
#
# COMPACT_ATOMS: atom_id res chain seq x y z
N MET A 1 29.64 27.04 -10.42
CA MET A 1 29.56 27.69 -9.08
C MET A 1 28.59 26.87 -8.22
N ARG A 2 29.09 26.39 -7.08
CA ARG A 2 28.48 25.78 -5.87
C ARG A 2 26.98 25.41 -5.86
N HIS A 3 26.68 24.12 -5.65
CA HIS A 3 25.52 23.63 -4.88
C HIS A 3 25.68 23.97 -3.38
N PRO A 4 24.65 23.84 -2.52
CA PRO A 4 24.27 22.52 -2.00
C PRO A 4 22.76 22.27 -1.88
N PHE A 5 22.33 21.07 -2.30
CA PHE A 5 21.15 20.41 -1.72
C PHE A 5 21.49 20.05 -0.26
N GLY A 6 20.79 20.71 0.67
CA GLY A 6 20.97 20.55 2.10
C GLY A 6 20.18 19.38 2.67
N PHE A 7 20.92 18.32 2.98
CA PHE A 7 20.61 17.30 3.97
C PHE A 7 20.20 17.94 5.31
N LEU A 8 19.05 17.58 5.88
CA LEU A 8 18.69 17.95 7.25
C LEU A 8 18.00 16.77 7.96
N TYR A 9 18.84 15.98 8.61
CA TYR A 9 18.49 15.11 9.73
C TYR A 9 18.76 15.87 11.03
N CYS A 10 18.00 15.55 12.09
CA CYS A 10 18.21 15.87 13.51
C CYS A 10 17.90 17.30 14.02
N LYS A 11 16.80 17.42 14.79
CA LYS A 11 16.78 17.72 16.25
C LYS A 11 15.41 18.29 16.68
N GLY A 12 14.80 17.73 17.73
CA GLY A 12 13.65 18.35 18.38
C GLY A 12 12.88 17.45 19.35
N LEU A 13 13.55 16.91 20.36
CA LEU A 13 12.89 16.29 21.52
C LEU A 13 13.09 17.19 22.75
N LYS A 14 12.00 17.35 23.53
CA LYS A 14 11.84 17.94 24.89
C LYS A 14 11.52 19.43 24.98
N LEU A 15 10.31 19.78 25.41
CA LEU A 15 9.91 20.00 26.83
C LEU A 15 8.36 20.19 26.87
N PHE A 16 7.60 19.36 27.60
CA PHE A 16 7.14 19.59 28.99
C PHE A 16 6.34 20.89 29.21
N ARG A 17 5.00 20.80 29.30
CA ARG A 17 4.23 21.01 30.56
C ARG A 17 2.71 21.16 30.33
N ILE A 18 1.96 20.34 31.08
CA ILE A 18 0.80 20.69 31.92
C ILE A 18 -0.45 21.25 31.21
N CYS A 19 -1.46 20.38 31.08
CA CYS A 19 -2.85 20.71 31.41
C CYS A 19 -3.50 19.48 32.07
N LEU A 20 -3.24 19.33 33.37
CA LEU A 20 -4.14 18.65 34.30
C LEU A 20 -5.35 19.56 34.47
N GLY A 21 -6.48 19.18 33.91
CA GLY A 21 -7.74 19.91 33.99
C GLY A 21 -8.90 18.93 33.95
N LEU A 22 -9.31 18.52 35.15
CA LEU A 22 -10.60 17.93 35.51
C LEU A 22 -11.70 18.13 34.45
N SER A 23 -12.27 17.05 33.94
CA SER A 23 -13.66 17.03 33.49
C SER A 23 -14.25 15.65 33.74
N MET A 24 -15.01 15.61 34.83
CA MET A 24 -16.16 14.77 35.14
C MET A 24 -16.59 13.76 34.06
N VAL A 25 -16.59 12.49 34.49
CA VAL A 25 -17.77 11.61 34.48
C VAL A 25 -18.92 12.09 33.59
N PHE A 26 -18.94 11.60 32.36
CA PHE A 26 -20.16 11.12 31.73
C PHE A 26 -19.91 9.67 31.34
N ILE A 27 -20.27 8.77 32.25
CA ILE A 27 -20.67 7.42 31.87
C ILE A 27 -21.97 7.61 31.09
N ILE A 28 -21.84 7.92 29.80
CA ILE A 28 -22.87 7.55 28.85
C ILE A 28 -22.70 6.05 28.75
N ALA A 29 -23.62 5.34 29.41
CA ALA A 29 -23.88 3.96 29.11
C ALA A 29 -23.96 3.85 27.58
N CYS A 30 -22.93 3.25 26.97
CA CYS A 30 -23.13 2.56 25.71
C CYS A 30 -24.07 1.41 26.04
N SER A 31 -25.36 1.74 26.07
CA SER A 31 -26.43 0.86 25.64
C SER A 31 -25.95 0.27 24.32
N SER A 32 -25.38 -0.94 24.39
CA SER A 32 -25.32 -1.84 23.26
C SER A 32 -26.76 -2.15 22.91
N GLU A 33 -27.35 -1.26 22.12
CA GLU A 33 -28.53 -1.53 21.34
C GLU A 33 -28.06 -2.63 20.37
N ASP A 34 -28.38 -3.87 20.73
CA ASP A 34 -28.08 -5.06 19.92
C ASP A 34 -28.66 -4.82 18.53
N GLY A 35 -27.77 -4.41 17.62
CA GLY A 35 -28.12 -4.02 16.28
C GLY A 35 -28.53 -5.24 15.47
N ASN A 36 -29.78 -5.67 15.63
CA ASN A 36 -30.61 -6.44 14.70
C ASN A 36 -29.87 -7.47 13.80
N SER A 37 -28.89 -8.21 14.32
CA SER A 37 -28.17 -9.26 13.56
C SER A 37 -29.04 -10.47 13.25
N ASP A 38 -30.18 -10.57 13.92
CA ASP A 38 -31.07 -11.72 13.87
C ASP A 38 -31.99 -11.69 12.63
N THR A 39 -32.15 -10.53 11.99
CA THR A 39 -32.91 -10.41 10.73
C THR A 39 -32.00 -10.61 9.52
N LYS A 40 -32.57 -11.11 8.42
CA LYS A 40 -31.84 -11.30 7.16
C LYS A 40 -31.29 -9.98 6.61
N LEU A 41 -32.04 -8.88 6.73
CA LEU A 41 -31.53 -7.54 6.40
C LEU A 41 -30.33 -7.15 7.27
N GLY A 42 -30.37 -7.44 8.57
CA GLY A 42 -29.23 -7.28 9.48
C GLY A 42 -28.00 -8.06 9.04
N GLN A 43 -28.19 -9.32 8.64
CA GLN A 43 -27.11 -10.15 8.09
C GLN A 43 -26.54 -9.57 6.79
N MET A 44 -27.38 -9.09 5.87
CA MET A 44 -26.93 -8.44 4.63
C MET A 44 -26.12 -7.17 4.92
N ASN A 45 -26.52 -6.37 5.91
CA ASN A 45 -25.75 -5.20 6.36
C ASN A 45 -24.40 -5.61 6.94
N ALA A 46 -24.37 -6.61 7.84
CA ALA A 46 -23.14 -7.12 8.42
C ALA A 46 -22.17 -7.69 7.35
N MET A 47 -22.72 -8.33 6.31
CA MET A 47 -21.95 -8.77 5.14
C MET A 47 -21.34 -7.59 4.39
N SER A 48 -22.13 -6.53 4.14
CA SER A 48 -21.62 -5.28 3.54
C SER A 48 -20.49 -4.64 4.35
N ASP A 49 -20.65 -4.57 5.67
CA ASP A 49 -19.62 -4.02 6.57
C ASP A 49 -18.34 -4.88 6.59
N SER A 50 -18.49 -6.21 6.50
CA SER A 50 -17.36 -7.13 6.38
C SER A 50 -16.51 -6.85 5.14
N MET A 51 -17.14 -6.54 4.00
CA MET A 51 -16.40 -6.17 2.78
C MET A 51 -15.61 -4.87 2.95
N TRP A 52 -16.18 -3.87 3.62
CA TRP A 52 -15.46 -2.64 3.95
C TRP A 52 -14.25 -2.89 4.84
N SER A 53 -14.38 -3.75 5.84
CA SER A 53 -13.26 -4.16 6.70
C SER A 53 -12.14 -4.83 5.90
N LYS A 54 -12.50 -5.75 5.00
CA LYS A 54 -11.53 -6.44 4.12
C LYS A 54 -10.86 -5.46 3.15
N HIS A 55 -11.62 -4.57 2.52
CA HIS A 55 -11.08 -3.54 1.64
C HIS A 55 -10.08 -2.63 2.36
N LYS A 56 -10.41 -2.20 3.58
CA LYS A 56 -9.48 -1.44 4.43
C LYS A 56 -8.22 -2.22 4.75
N ALA A 57 -8.32 -3.53 5.00
CA ALA A 57 -7.16 -4.39 5.22
C ALA A 57 -6.27 -4.48 3.96
N VAL A 58 -6.85 -4.61 2.76
CA VAL A 58 -6.11 -4.58 1.48
C VAL A 58 -5.40 -3.25 1.28
N THR A 59 -6.14 -2.14 1.35
CA THR A 59 -5.59 -0.80 1.09
C THR A 59 -4.50 -0.38 2.08
N SER A 60 -4.57 -0.85 3.34
CA SER A 60 -3.52 -0.60 4.34
C SER A 60 -2.13 -1.13 3.96
N LYS A 61 -2.05 -2.05 2.99
CA LYS A 61 -0.79 -2.61 2.48
C LYS A 61 -0.10 -1.70 1.46
N PHE A 62 -0.81 -0.73 0.90
CA PHE A 62 -0.25 0.20 -0.08
C PHE A 62 0.39 1.40 0.61
N ARG A 63 1.59 1.20 1.16
CA ARG A 63 2.32 2.23 1.92
C ARG A 63 3.14 3.18 1.05
N PHE A 64 3.39 2.78 -0.20
CA PHE A 64 4.15 3.57 -1.16
C PHE A 64 3.19 4.25 -2.13
N LYS A 65 3.61 5.37 -2.71
CA LYS A 65 2.88 5.92 -3.85
C LYS A 65 3.24 5.12 -5.11
N LEU A 66 2.30 5.04 -6.05
CA LEU A 66 2.49 4.29 -7.32
C LEU A 66 3.69 4.79 -8.13
N ASP A 67 3.84 6.11 -8.22
CA ASP A 67 4.94 6.80 -8.90
C ASP A 67 6.29 6.44 -8.26
N VAL A 68 6.38 6.44 -6.93
CA VAL A 68 7.64 6.17 -6.21
C VAL A 68 8.26 4.82 -6.58
N ILE A 69 7.47 3.74 -6.69
CA ILE A 69 8.00 2.42 -7.04
C ILE A 69 8.53 2.41 -8.48
N LYS A 70 7.79 3.03 -9.40
CA LYS A 70 8.13 3.10 -10.83
C LYS A 70 9.34 4.00 -11.07
N ASP A 71 9.41 5.15 -10.40
CA ASP A 71 10.53 6.09 -10.51
C ASP A 71 11.82 5.45 -10.00
N ARG A 72 11.77 4.78 -8.85
CA ARG A 72 12.89 4.02 -8.30
C ARG A 72 13.35 2.92 -9.25
N GLN A 73 12.42 2.15 -9.80
CA GLN A 73 12.73 1.11 -10.79
C GLN A 73 13.41 1.70 -12.04
N ASN A 74 12.88 2.79 -12.58
CA ASN A 74 13.41 3.47 -13.76
C ASN A 74 14.81 4.02 -13.50
N TYR A 75 15.00 4.68 -12.37
CA TYR A 75 16.29 5.20 -11.95
C TYR A 75 17.33 4.08 -11.80
N MET A 76 16.99 3.01 -11.07
CA MET A 76 17.85 1.84 -10.91
C MET A 76 18.24 1.23 -12.26
N LYS A 77 17.27 1.07 -13.17
CA LYS A 77 17.51 0.55 -14.52
C LYS A 77 18.48 1.44 -15.30
N TRP A 78 18.27 2.75 -15.26
CA TRP A 78 19.13 3.73 -15.92
C TRP A 78 20.55 3.70 -15.35
N PHE A 79 20.69 3.75 -14.02
CA PHE A 79 21.99 3.71 -13.34
C PHE A 79 22.76 2.43 -13.70
N LEU A 80 22.13 1.26 -13.55
CA LEU A 80 22.74 -0.03 -13.87
C LEU A 80 23.08 -0.17 -15.35
N LYS A 81 22.33 0.46 -16.25
CA LYS A 81 22.64 0.51 -17.68
C LYS A 81 23.91 1.32 -17.93
N ASN A 82 24.04 2.52 -17.34
CA ASN A 82 25.24 3.35 -17.50
C ASN A 82 26.47 2.69 -16.88
N LEU A 83 26.32 2.10 -15.67
CA LEU A 83 27.42 1.43 -14.98
C LEU A 83 28.00 0.27 -15.79
N LYS A 84 27.20 -0.43 -16.61
CA LYS A 84 27.68 -1.52 -17.48
C LYS A 84 28.63 -1.06 -18.59
N PHE A 85 28.61 0.22 -18.96
CA PHE A 85 29.50 0.78 -19.97
C PHE A 85 30.75 1.41 -19.37
N GLU A 86 30.83 1.53 -18.05
CA GLU A 86 32.05 1.99 -17.38
C GLU A 86 33.10 0.90 -17.28
N ASP A 87 34.36 1.33 -17.28
CA ASP A 87 35.48 0.42 -17.04
C ASP A 87 35.45 -0.07 -15.57
N GLY A 88 35.26 -1.38 -15.40
CA GLY A 88 35.21 -2.03 -14.10
C GLY A 88 36.50 -1.90 -13.28
N SER A 89 37.63 -1.51 -13.88
CA SER A 89 38.86 -1.17 -13.16
C SER A 89 38.74 0.09 -12.30
N LYS A 90 37.79 0.98 -12.64
CA LYS A 90 37.50 2.22 -11.90
C LYS A 90 36.60 2.01 -10.68
N LEU A 91 36.14 0.79 -10.45
CA LEU A 91 35.32 0.41 -9.30
C LEU A 91 36.16 -0.39 -8.30
N THR A 92 36.02 -0.06 -7.02
CA THR A 92 36.56 -0.91 -5.94
C THR A 92 35.77 -2.22 -5.85
N GLU A 93 36.36 -3.27 -5.27
CA GLU A 93 35.64 -4.54 -5.05
C GLU A 93 34.38 -4.38 -4.19
N VAL A 94 34.40 -3.44 -3.24
CA VAL A 94 33.21 -3.10 -2.43
C VAL A 94 32.13 -2.48 -3.29
N GLU A 95 32.47 -1.55 -4.19
CA GLU A 95 31.49 -0.92 -5.09
C GLU A 95 30.90 -1.90 -6.09
N LYS A 96 31.70 -2.85 -6.61
CA LYS A 96 31.20 -3.95 -7.45
C LYS A 96 30.20 -4.81 -6.70
N SER A 97 30.53 -5.19 -5.46
CA SER A 97 29.63 -5.95 -4.59
C SER A 97 28.34 -5.18 -4.29
N ASP A 98 28.45 -3.88 -4.01
CA ASP A 98 27.29 -3.00 -3.77
C ASP A 98 26.41 -2.89 -5.01
N ALA A 99 26.99 -2.77 -6.20
CA ALA A 99 26.26 -2.74 -7.47
C ALA A 99 25.53 -4.06 -7.76
N ILE A 100 26.14 -5.21 -7.47
CA ILE A 100 25.49 -6.53 -7.60
C ILE A 100 24.27 -6.62 -6.67
N ARG A 101 24.42 -6.17 -5.41
CA ARG A 101 23.29 -6.13 -4.46
C ARG A 101 22.21 -5.15 -4.92
N TYR A 102 22.60 -4.02 -5.52
CA TYR A 102 21.67 -3.05 -6.07
C TYR A 102 20.91 -3.60 -7.29
N GLU A 103 21.55 -4.39 -8.14
CA GLU A 103 20.87 -5.13 -9.21
C GLU A 103 19.85 -6.13 -8.65
N ALA A 104 20.18 -6.84 -7.57
CA ALA A 104 19.23 -7.75 -6.91
C ALA A 104 17.99 -7.00 -6.39
N VAL A 105 18.19 -5.84 -5.76
CA VAL A 105 17.10 -4.94 -5.34
C VAL A 105 16.26 -4.50 -6.54
N TYR A 106 16.90 -4.05 -7.61
CA TYR A 106 16.23 -3.65 -8.85
C TYR A 106 15.35 -4.76 -9.44
N ARG A 107 15.82 -6.01 -9.43
CA ARG A 107 15.05 -7.16 -9.96
C ARG A 107 13.73 -7.34 -9.23
N VAL A 108 13.74 -7.21 -7.90
CA VAL A 108 12.53 -7.27 -7.07
C VAL A 108 11.59 -6.11 -7.40
N TYR A 109 12.11 -4.86 -7.44
CA TYR A 109 11.34 -3.68 -7.83
C TYR A 109 10.70 -3.82 -9.22
N ARG A 110 11.44 -4.36 -10.19
CA ARG A 110 10.96 -4.61 -11.55
C ARG A 110 9.79 -5.59 -11.55
N GLU A 111 9.92 -6.71 -10.85
CA GLU A 111 8.90 -7.77 -10.79
C GLU A 111 7.61 -7.31 -10.12
N ILE A 112 7.71 -6.47 -9.09
CA ILE A 112 6.53 -6.04 -8.31
C ILE A 112 5.89 -4.75 -8.83
N SER A 113 6.57 -3.94 -9.64
CA SER A 113 6.08 -2.61 -10.08
C SER A 113 4.71 -2.66 -10.79
N GLU A 114 4.58 -3.52 -11.80
CA GLU A 114 3.35 -3.71 -12.58
C GLU A 114 2.26 -4.33 -11.72
N ASN A 115 2.60 -5.37 -10.95
CA ASN A 115 1.69 -6.04 -10.03
C ASN A 115 1.16 -5.09 -8.93
N TYR A 116 2.02 -4.20 -8.42
CA TYR A 116 1.63 -3.18 -7.45
C TYR A 116 0.62 -2.21 -8.03
N THR A 117 0.92 -1.67 -9.22
CA THR A 117 0.00 -0.76 -9.93
C THR A 117 -1.34 -1.41 -10.18
N HIS A 118 -1.33 -2.63 -10.73
CA HIS A 118 -2.54 -3.38 -11.01
C HIS A 118 -3.37 -3.68 -9.74
N THR A 119 -2.72 -4.07 -8.65
CA THR A 119 -3.41 -4.41 -7.39
C THR A 119 -4.02 -3.16 -6.73
N VAL A 120 -3.35 -2.00 -6.81
CA VAL A 120 -3.92 -0.73 -6.34
C VAL A 120 -5.16 -0.36 -7.14
N LEU A 121 -5.10 -0.45 -8.47
CA LEU A 121 -6.25 -0.16 -9.34
C LEU A 121 -7.44 -1.10 -9.07
N ILE A 122 -7.18 -2.40 -8.87
CA ILE A 122 -8.23 -3.35 -8.46
C ILE A 122 -8.85 -2.95 -7.12
N ALA A 123 -8.04 -2.51 -6.15
CA ALA A 123 -8.58 -2.06 -4.87
C ALA A 123 -9.44 -0.80 -5.02
N GLU A 124 -9.11 0.11 -5.93
CA GLU A 124 -9.94 1.26 -6.27
C GLU A 124 -11.25 0.85 -6.96
N GLU A 125 -11.21 -0.10 -7.89
CA GLU A 125 -12.41 -0.66 -8.51
C GLU A 125 -13.33 -1.30 -7.47
N LEU A 126 -12.77 -2.12 -6.57
CA LEU A 126 -13.51 -2.77 -5.49
C LEU A 126 -14.15 -1.77 -4.53
N PHE A 127 -13.54 -0.61 -4.30
CA PHE A 127 -14.16 0.46 -3.52
C PHE A 127 -15.52 0.87 -4.13
N TYR A 128 -15.57 1.05 -5.46
CA TYR A 128 -16.79 1.43 -6.15
C TYR A 128 -17.81 0.28 -6.23
N GLU A 129 -17.36 -0.96 -6.39
CA GLU A 129 -18.25 -2.14 -6.35
C GLU A 129 -18.93 -2.28 -4.98
N ILE A 130 -18.16 -2.23 -3.88
CA ILE A 130 -18.69 -2.31 -2.51
C ILE A 130 -19.66 -1.17 -2.25
N LYS A 131 -19.27 0.06 -2.59
CA LYS A 131 -20.13 1.25 -2.45
C LYS A 131 -21.42 1.15 -3.28
N GLY A 132 -21.34 0.54 -4.46
CA GLY A 132 -22.48 0.27 -5.33
C GLY A 132 -23.47 -0.69 -4.66
N LEU A 133 -22.99 -1.83 -4.19
CA LEU A 133 -23.78 -2.85 -3.51
C LEU A 133 -24.40 -2.31 -2.21
N GLU A 134 -23.63 -1.59 -1.39
CA GLU A 134 -24.12 -0.94 -0.16
C GLU A 134 -25.25 0.05 -0.47
N LYS A 135 -25.10 0.85 -1.53
CA LYS A 135 -26.13 1.81 -1.97
C LYS A 135 -27.41 1.10 -2.43
N GLN A 136 -27.29 -0.02 -3.13
CA GLN A 136 -28.45 -0.82 -3.54
C GLN A 136 -29.16 -1.44 -2.32
N LEU A 137 -28.40 -1.93 -1.35
CA LEU A 137 -28.92 -2.46 -0.09
C LEU A 137 -29.69 -1.40 0.70
N LYS A 138 -29.10 -0.21 0.89
CA LYS A 138 -29.75 0.92 1.58
C LYS A 138 -31.00 1.45 0.87
N LYS A 139 -31.10 1.26 -0.45
CA LYS A 139 -32.29 1.60 -1.24
C LYS A 139 -33.38 0.52 -1.20
N GLY A 140 -33.14 -0.60 -0.52
CA GLY A 140 -34.09 -1.71 -0.44
C GLY A 140 -34.22 -2.51 -1.73
N VAL A 141 -33.24 -2.43 -2.65
CA VAL A 141 -33.26 -3.18 -3.92
C VAL A 141 -33.41 -4.69 -3.69
N TYR A 142 -32.73 -5.19 -2.66
CA TYR A 142 -32.75 -6.61 -2.28
C TYR A 142 -33.87 -6.97 -1.28
N GLY A 143 -34.75 -6.01 -0.92
CA GLY A 143 -35.77 -6.19 0.10
C GLY A 143 -35.20 -6.32 1.51
N ASP A 144 -35.99 -6.90 2.41
CA ASP A 144 -35.65 -7.22 3.80
C ASP A 144 -35.00 -8.62 3.96
N GLY A 145 -34.86 -9.35 2.85
CA GLY A 145 -34.33 -10.71 2.79
C GLY A 145 -35.39 -11.82 2.84
N GLU A 146 -36.69 -11.49 2.94
CA GLU A 146 -37.75 -12.50 2.87
C GLU A 146 -38.03 -12.96 1.44
N ASP A 147 -37.84 -12.08 0.46
CA ASP A 147 -37.84 -12.42 -0.95
C ASP A 147 -36.58 -13.23 -1.30
N VAL A 148 -36.78 -14.54 -1.52
CA VAL A 148 -35.69 -15.49 -1.80
C VAL A 148 -34.96 -15.15 -3.10
N GLU A 149 -35.64 -14.64 -4.12
CA GLU A 149 -35.01 -14.29 -5.40
C GLU A 149 -34.07 -13.10 -5.21
N LYS A 150 -34.55 -12.04 -4.55
CA LYS A 150 -33.75 -10.85 -4.25
C LYS A 150 -32.59 -11.14 -3.31
N LEU A 151 -32.81 -11.98 -2.29
CA LEU A 151 -31.75 -12.43 -1.39
C LEU A 151 -30.65 -13.20 -2.15
N ASN A 152 -31.04 -14.04 -3.11
CA ASN A 152 -30.07 -14.79 -3.93
C ASN A 152 -29.27 -13.87 -4.86
N ILE A 153 -29.89 -12.81 -5.41
CA ILE A 153 -29.18 -11.77 -6.17
C ILE A 153 -28.12 -11.10 -5.28
N PHE A 154 -28.50 -10.63 -4.09
CA PHE A 154 -27.56 -10.04 -3.14
C PHE A 154 -26.39 -10.98 -2.83
N LYS A 155 -26.69 -12.23 -2.47
CA LYS A 155 -25.66 -13.23 -2.12
C LYS A 155 -24.69 -13.49 -3.27
N LYS A 156 -25.19 -13.50 -4.52
CA LYS A 156 -24.36 -13.70 -5.72
C LYS A 156 -23.44 -12.51 -5.95
N GLU A 157 -23.96 -11.29 -5.88
CA GLU A 157 -23.16 -10.07 -6.05
C GLU A 157 -22.12 -9.95 -4.93
N TYR A 158 -22.53 -10.17 -3.68
CA TYR A 158 -21.63 -10.25 -2.53
C TYR A 158 -20.51 -11.27 -2.75
N ALA A 159 -20.85 -12.52 -3.13
CA ALA A 159 -19.85 -13.57 -3.32
C ALA A 159 -18.85 -13.22 -4.43
N SER A 160 -19.30 -12.53 -5.47
CA SER A 160 -18.43 -12.02 -6.54
C SER A 160 -17.42 -11.00 -6.02
N VAL A 161 -17.88 -9.99 -5.27
CA VAL A 161 -17.00 -8.94 -4.70
C VAL A 161 -16.07 -9.54 -3.65
N GLU A 162 -16.57 -10.42 -2.80
CA GLU A 162 -15.82 -11.13 -1.76
C GLU A 162 -14.67 -11.98 -2.33
N LYS A 163 -14.91 -12.66 -3.45
CA LYS A 163 -13.86 -13.41 -4.16
C LYS A 163 -12.76 -12.49 -4.65
N LYS A 164 -13.11 -11.39 -5.32
CA LYS A 164 -12.13 -10.41 -5.81
C LYS A 164 -11.35 -9.77 -4.66
N LEU A 165 -12.01 -9.45 -3.54
CA LEU A 165 -11.35 -8.95 -2.32
C LEU A 165 -10.34 -9.95 -1.76
N SER A 166 -10.69 -11.24 -1.74
CA SER A 166 -9.78 -12.29 -1.26
C SER A 166 -8.55 -12.42 -2.15
N GLU A 167 -8.72 -12.38 -3.48
CA GLU A 167 -7.61 -12.38 -4.44
C GLU A 167 -6.73 -11.13 -4.29
N ALA A 168 -7.34 -9.95 -4.17
CA ALA A 168 -6.65 -8.69 -3.95
C ALA A 168 -5.86 -8.70 -2.62
N ALA A 169 -6.40 -9.30 -1.56
CA ALA A 169 -5.74 -9.43 -0.27
C ALA A 169 -4.46 -10.29 -0.36
N VAL A 170 -4.50 -11.40 -1.08
CA VAL A 170 -3.33 -12.26 -1.32
C VAL A 170 -2.24 -11.48 -2.08
N ASN A 171 -2.61 -10.80 -3.15
CA ASN A 171 -1.68 -10.01 -3.95
C ASN A 171 -1.06 -8.86 -3.15
N ALA A 172 -1.89 -8.11 -2.44
CA ALA A 172 -1.43 -6.99 -1.60
C ALA A 172 -0.47 -7.46 -0.49
N ALA A 173 -0.75 -8.60 0.15
CA ALA A 173 0.13 -9.18 1.15
C ALA A 173 1.47 -9.67 0.56
N PHE A 174 1.45 -10.28 -0.62
CA PHE A 174 2.67 -10.67 -1.33
C PHE A 174 3.53 -9.45 -1.62
N ILE A 175 2.95 -8.39 -2.18
CA ILE A 175 3.70 -7.18 -2.54
C ILE A 175 4.23 -6.45 -1.30
N ASP A 176 3.44 -6.30 -0.24
CA ASP A 176 3.86 -5.70 1.04
C ASP A 176 5.08 -6.45 1.61
N LYS A 177 5.09 -7.78 1.54
CA LYS A 177 6.20 -8.60 1.98
C LYS A 177 7.46 -8.37 1.13
N GLN A 178 7.33 -8.35 -0.20
CA GLN A 178 8.47 -8.10 -1.09
C GLN A 178 9.07 -6.71 -0.88
N LEU A 179 8.23 -5.68 -0.82
CA LEU A 179 8.66 -4.29 -0.57
C LEU A 179 9.31 -4.15 0.80
N THR A 180 8.72 -4.71 1.84
CA THR A 180 9.29 -4.69 3.20
C THR A 180 10.66 -5.37 3.25
N GLY A 181 10.83 -6.47 2.52
CA GLY A 181 12.10 -7.19 2.47
C GLY A 181 13.21 -6.44 1.74
N VAL A 182 12.87 -5.74 0.65
CA VAL A 182 13.87 -5.10 -0.21
C VAL A 182 14.19 -3.64 0.18
N GLU A 183 13.25 -2.95 0.84
CA GLU A 183 13.36 -1.52 1.13
C GLU A 183 14.63 -1.15 1.94
N PRO A 184 15.03 -1.88 2.99
CA PRO A 184 16.27 -1.58 3.71
C PRO A 184 17.51 -1.66 2.81
N GLY A 185 17.52 -2.60 1.86
CA GLY A 185 18.58 -2.73 0.86
C GLY A 185 18.65 -1.53 -0.06
N PHE A 186 17.49 -1.08 -0.57
CA PHE A 186 17.41 0.14 -1.37
C PHE A 186 17.93 1.36 -0.59
N GLN A 187 17.43 1.60 0.62
CA GLN A 187 17.81 2.75 1.46
C GLN A 187 19.31 2.76 1.79
N THR A 188 19.92 1.58 1.95
CA THR A 188 21.34 1.44 2.25
C THR A 188 22.23 1.66 1.02
N LEU A 189 21.81 1.13 -0.13
CA LEU A 189 22.65 1.09 -1.34
C LEU A 189 22.47 2.33 -2.21
N HIS A 190 21.27 2.88 -2.30
CA HIS A 190 20.96 3.98 -3.20
C HIS A 190 21.89 5.20 -3.00
N PRO A 191 22.14 5.70 -1.77
CA PRO A 191 23.07 6.82 -1.58
C PRO A 191 24.50 6.52 -2.05
N LYS A 192 24.93 5.26 -1.99
CA LYS A 192 26.26 4.86 -2.48
C LYS A 192 26.32 4.83 -3.99
N MET A 193 25.22 4.41 -4.63
CA MET A 193 25.09 4.44 -6.09
C MET A 193 25.07 5.89 -6.60
N GLU A 194 24.44 6.82 -5.88
CA GLU A 194 24.51 8.26 -6.20
C GLU A 194 25.96 8.77 -6.22
N VAL A 195 26.78 8.40 -5.23
CA VAL A 195 28.20 8.79 -5.20
C VAL A 195 28.96 8.26 -6.42
N ILE A 196 28.66 7.03 -6.86
CA ILE A 196 29.24 6.45 -8.07
C ILE A 196 28.74 7.20 -9.32
N ALA A 197 27.44 7.50 -9.38
CA ALA A 197 26.83 8.23 -10.48
C ALA A 197 27.46 9.63 -10.63
N GLU A 198 27.63 10.36 -9.53
CA GLU A 198 28.29 11.67 -9.50
C GLU A 198 29.75 11.58 -9.95
N ARG A 199 30.49 10.57 -9.45
CA ARG A 199 31.90 10.36 -9.81
C ARG A 199 32.10 10.10 -11.29
N PHE A 200 31.21 9.31 -11.90
CA PHE A 200 31.21 9.05 -13.34
C PHE A 200 30.40 10.04 -14.16
N LYS A 201 29.80 11.06 -13.51
CA LYS A 201 28.99 12.10 -14.14
C LYS A 201 27.84 11.55 -14.97
N PHE A 202 27.16 10.52 -14.45
CA PHE A 202 25.92 10.05 -15.06
C PHE A 202 24.88 11.17 -14.99
N VAL A 203 24.30 11.52 -16.13
CA VAL A 203 23.25 12.56 -16.22
C VAL A 203 21.90 11.87 -16.42
N PRO A 204 20.96 12.00 -15.48
CA PRO A 204 19.61 11.48 -15.67
C PRO A 204 18.98 12.13 -16.90
N GLU A 205 18.39 11.32 -17.78
CA GLU A 205 17.59 11.80 -18.92
C GLU A 205 16.26 12.42 -18.46
#